data_AF-A0A411PJP0-F1
#
_entry.id   AF-A0A411PJP0-F1
#
_cell.length_a   1.000
_cell.length_b   1.000
_cell.length_c   1.000
_cell.angle_alpha   90.00
_cell.angle_beta   90.00
_cell.angle_gamma   90.00
#
_symmetry.space_group_name_H-M   'P 1'
#
loop_
_entity.id
_entity.type
_entity.pdbx_description
1 polymer ?
#
loop_
_entity_poly.entity_id
_entity_poly.type
_entity_poly.pdbx_seq_one_letter_code
_entity_poly.pdbx_strand_id
1 'polypeptide(L)'
;MSSYSKANSIDSAQHTRQAESKHNDYSPQTKPLKQAHEQALELSTQSSPSLDQQAQQLFKQDQQLTNEQLSLEQLSPEQVARLAVIEQRRDHIVLLAMKGKKFSDMPLLTALANKYHCSVLDIMDDLELLTQPAVWKQHKSRLKSTQELQIMRKQQLQKERKNTVGEFMDESVKFNSDLLIALSKQFECKPKQIVADIMHYKSYDNLISGYKQAKASLPGVRAALRCAKLNLKY
;
A
#
# COMPACT_ATOMS: atom_id res chain seq x y z
N MET A 1 31.12 -13.52 -63.27
CA MET A 1 30.45 -12.89 -64.43
C MET A 1 28.95 -13.01 -64.24
N SER A 2 28.20 -11.98 -64.65
CA SER A 2 26.74 -11.78 -64.51
C SER A 2 26.21 -11.41 -63.12
N SER A 3 25.28 -10.47 -62.91
CA SER A 3 24.84 -9.22 -63.58
C SER A 3 23.77 -8.59 -62.65
N TYR A 4 23.54 -7.30 -62.83
CA TYR A 4 22.76 -6.36 -62.01
C TYR A 4 21.21 -6.51 -61.98
N SER A 5 20.61 -5.75 -61.03
CA SER A 5 19.29 -5.03 -61.07
C SER A 5 18.10 -5.70 -60.38
N LYS A 6 17.52 -5.16 -59.30
CA LYS A 6 16.67 -3.93 -59.08
C LYS A 6 15.20 -4.03 -59.57
N ALA A 7 14.30 -3.93 -58.59
CA ALA A 7 13.08 -3.10 -58.49
C ALA A 7 11.66 -3.65 -58.84
N ASN A 8 10.70 -3.12 -58.04
CA ASN A 8 9.22 -3.03 -58.12
C ASN A 8 8.41 -4.24 -57.60
N SER A 9 7.56 -4.15 -56.56
CA SER A 9 6.37 -3.30 -56.27
C SER A 9 5.25 -3.57 -57.30
N ILE A 10 4.10 -4.19 -56.96
CA ILE A 10 2.83 -3.66 -56.41
C ILE A 10 1.86 -4.90 -56.48
N ASP A 11 1.00 -5.27 -55.52
CA ASP A 11 -0.42 -4.85 -55.33
C ASP A 11 -1.02 -5.73 -54.21
N SER A 12 -1.62 -5.15 -53.15
CA SER A 12 -3.07 -4.95 -52.97
C SER A 12 -3.89 -6.23 -52.72
N ALA A 13 -4.23 -6.46 -51.44
CA ALA A 13 -5.43 -7.19 -51.06
C ALA A 13 -6.01 -6.61 -49.76
N GLN A 14 -7.02 -5.76 -49.94
CA GLN A 14 -7.97 -5.32 -48.93
C GLN A 14 -8.78 -6.52 -48.44
N HIS A 15 -8.96 -6.65 -47.12
CA HIS A 15 -10.12 -7.33 -46.56
C HIS A 15 -10.68 -6.57 -45.36
N THR A 16 -11.55 -5.64 -45.71
CA THR A 16 -12.88 -5.39 -45.14
C THR A 16 -13.32 -6.37 -44.05
N ARG A 17 -13.57 -5.88 -42.83
CA ARG A 17 -14.57 -6.48 -41.94
C ARG A 17 -15.73 -5.51 -41.80
N GLN A 18 -16.84 -5.92 -42.40
CA GLN A 18 -18.15 -5.29 -42.33
C GLN A 18 -18.71 -5.37 -40.91
N ALA A 19 -19.49 -4.33 -40.62
CA ALA A 19 -20.41 -4.24 -39.51
C ALA A 19 -21.58 -5.21 -39.70
N GLU A 20 -21.97 -5.89 -38.62
CA GLU A 20 -23.34 -6.36 -38.45
C GLU A 20 -23.83 -5.97 -37.06
N SER A 21 -24.80 -5.05 -37.11
CA SER A 21 -25.68 -4.60 -36.06
C SER A 21 -26.55 -5.78 -35.58
N LYS A 22 -26.57 -6.05 -34.28
CA LYS A 22 -27.67 -6.77 -33.64
C LYS A 22 -28.49 -5.78 -32.83
N HIS A 23 -29.64 -5.46 -33.41
CA HIS A 23 -30.82 -4.90 -32.74
C HIS A 23 -31.16 -5.73 -31.49
N ASN A 24 -31.46 -5.04 -30.39
CA ASN A 24 -32.47 -5.49 -29.43
C ASN A 24 -33.14 -4.26 -28.81
N ASP A 25 -34.46 -4.31 -28.82
CA ASP A 25 -35.43 -3.29 -28.44
C ASP A 25 -35.28 -2.79 -27.01
N TYR A 26 -35.42 -1.47 -26.81
CA TYR A 26 -36.14 -0.92 -25.65
C TYR A 26 -36.71 0.46 -26.01
N SER A 27 -38.04 0.52 -26.08
CA SER A 27 -38.87 1.72 -26.27
C SER A 27 -38.59 2.82 -25.24
N PRO A 28 -38.59 4.11 -25.64
CA PRO A 28 -38.69 5.23 -24.70
C PRO A 28 -40.16 5.65 -24.54
N GLN A 29 -40.78 5.32 -23.40
CA GLN A 29 -42.01 5.99 -22.97
C GLN A 29 -41.65 7.17 -22.06
N THR A 30 -41.75 8.36 -22.63
CA THR A 30 -41.82 9.64 -21.94
C THR A 30 -43.08 9.72 -21.06
N LYS A 31 -42.91 10.01 -19.76
CA LYS A 31 -43.97 10.57 -18.90
C LYS A 31 -43.42 11.80 -18.15
N PRO A 32 -44.27 12.80 -17.85
CA PRO A 32 -43.84 14.18 -17.66
C PRO A 32 -43.54 14.53 -16.20
N LEU A 33 -42.53 15.39 -16.03
CA LEU A 33 -42.34 16.30 -14.89
C LEU A 33 -43.68 16.99 -14.55
N LYS A 34 -44.25 16.70 -13.38
CA LYS A 34 -45.15 17.56 -12.55
C LYS A 34 -45.87 16.69 -11.53
N GLN A 35 -45.19 16.23 -10.48
CA GLN A 35 -45.82 15.71 -9.24
C GLN A 35 -44.82 15.46 -8.10
N ALA A 36 -43.82 16.34 -7.94
CA ALA A 36 -42.84 16.24 -6.85
C ALA A 36 -42.58 17.60 -6.18
N HIS A 37 -43.62 18.44 -6.10
CA HIS A 37 -43.49 19.78 -5.51
C HIS A 37 -44.57 20.15 -4.48
N GLU A 38 -45.32 19.17 -3.97
CA GLU A 38 -46.43 19.45 -3.04
C GLU A 38 -46.57 18.40 -1.92
N GLN A 39 -45.46 17.79 -1.50
CA GLN A 39 -45.37 16.99 -0.26
C GLN A 39 -44.14 17.36 0.58
N ALA A 40 -43.52 18.52 0.32
CA ALA A 40 -42.37 19.02 1.06
C ALA A 40 -42.72 20.15 2.05
N LEU A 41 -44.00 20.34 2.36
CA LEU A 41 -44.46 21.47 3.17
C LEU A 41 -45.48 21.08 4.24
N GLU A 42 -45.31 19.93 4.91
CA GLU A 42 -46.13 19.59 6.09
C GLU A 42 -45.46 18.62 7.09
N LEU A 43 -44.13 18.63 7.18
CA LEU A 43 -43.38 17.95 8.25
C LEU A 43 -42.20 18.82 8.70
N SER A 44 -42.51 20.04 9.13
CA SER A 44 -41.57 20.98 9.76
C SER A 44 -42.04 21.37 11.16
N THR A 45 -42.15 20.38 12.06
CA THR A 45 -42.17 20.61 13.51
C THR A 45 -41.68 19.36 14.24
N GLN A 46 -40.41 19.01 14.00
CA GLN A 46 -39.63 18.30 15.02
C GLN A 46 -38.31 19.03 15.19
N SER A 47 -38.10 19.47 16.42
CA SER A 47 -36.98 20.25 16.93
C SER A 47 -35.64 19.59 16.64
N SER A 48 -34.91 20.14 15.69
CA SER A 48 -33.47 19.93 15.55
C SER A 48 -32.75 20.46 16.79
N PRO A 49 -31.86 19.70 17.45
CA PRO A 49 -31.00 20.26 18.48
C PRO A 49 -30.17 21.39 17.87
N SER A 50 -30.06 22.53 18.58
CA SER A 50 -29.30 23.68 18.06
C SER A 50 -27.84 23.27 17.83
N LEU A 51 -27.17 23.96 16.91
CA LEU A 51 -25.72 23.82 16.69
C LEU A 51 -24.92 23.92 18.00
N ASP A 52 -25.42 24.66 19.00
CA ASP A 52 -24.83 24.75 20.32
C ASP A 52 -24.96 23.45 21.15
N GLN A 53 -26.03 22.68 20.99
CA GLN A 53 -26.18 21.37 21.65
C GLN A 53 -25.28 20.30 21.00
N GLN A 54 -25.07 20.33 19.69
CA GLN A 54 -24.09 19.48 19.01
C GLN A 54 -22.65 19.87 19.37
N ALA A 55 -22.36 21.16 19.47
CA ALA A 55 -21.05 21.65 19.93
C ALA A 55 -20.77 21.27 21.39
N GLN A 56 -21.77 21.30 22.28
CA GLN A 56 -21.64 20.84 23.67
C GLN A 56 -21.45 19.32 23.79
N GLN A 57 -22.01 18.51 22.87
CA GLN A 57 -21.74 17.06 22.84
C GLN A 57 -20.33 16.74 22.36
N LEU A 58 -19.82 17.44 21.34
CA LEU A 58 -18.42 17.37 20.91
C LEU A 58 -17.46 17.81 22.02
N PHE A 59 -17.78 18.90 22.74
CA PHE A 59 -16.99 19.37 23.89
C PHE A 59 -16.98 18.39 25.06
N LYS A 60 -18.08 17.69 25.33
CA LYS A 60 -18.13 16.64 26.36
C LYS A 60 -17.34 15.40 25.95
N GLN A 61 -17.27 15.09 24.66
CA GLN A 61 -16.48 13.98 24.13
C GLN A 61 -14.97 14.31 24.17
N ASP A 62 -14.59 15.55 23.88
CA ASP A 62 -13.21 16.04 24.03
C ASP A 62 -12.79 16.18 25.51
N GLN A 63 -13.70 16.53 26.42
CA GLN A 63 -13.44 16.50 27.87
C GLN A 63 -13.27 15.08 28.44
N GLN A 64 -13.91 14.07 27.83
CA GLN A 64 -13.69 12.67 28.22
C GLN A 64 -12.36 12.12 27.65
N LEU A 65 -11.96 12.52 26.44
CA LEU A 65 -10.65 12.21 25.87
C LEU A 65 -9.49 12.86 26.63
N THR A 66 -9.68 14.07 27.16
CA THR A 66 -8.65 14.76 27.95
C THR A 66 -8.49 14.21 29.37
N ASN A 67 -9.54 13.67 30.00
CA ASN A 67 -9.42 13.01 31.29
C ASN A 67 -8.72 11.63 31.22
N GLU A 68 -8.82 10.89 30.11
CA GLU A 68 -8.02 9.68 29.91
C GLU A 68 -6.56 9.98 29.50
N GLN A 69 -6.32 11.08 28.78
CA GLN A 69 -4.96 11.53 28.44
C GLN A 69 -4.15 11.97 29.67
N LEU A 70 -4.80 12.40 30.76
CA LEU A 70 -4.13 12.83 32.00
C LEU A 70 -3.53 11.69 32.84
N SER A 71 -3.79 10.42 32.52
CA SER A 71 -3.28 9.26 33.30
C SER A 71 -1.94 8.70 32.78
N LEU A 72 -1.55 9.03 31.53
CA LEU A 72 -0.31 8.52 30.92
C LEU A 72 0.96 9.24 31.40
N GLU A 73 0.85 10.46 31.91
CA GLU A 73 2.00 11.27 32.37
C GLU A 73 2.57 10.83 33.73
N GLN A 74 1.92 9.89 34.43
CA GLN A 74 2.34 9.40 35.75
C GLN A 74 2.90 7.97 35.75
N LEU A 75 2.94 7.30 34.59
CA LEU A 75 3.44 5.94 34.50
C LEU A 75 4.96 5.93 34.41
N SER A 76 5.60 5.04 35.19
CA SER A 76 7.04 4.83 35.06
C SER A 76 7.37 4.25 33.67
N PRO A 77 8.57 4.48 33.13
CA PRO A 77 8.98 3.89 31.84
C PRO A 77 8.81 2.36 31.80
N GLU A 78 8.97 1.69 32.94
CA GLU A 78 8.77 0.25 33.07
C GLU A 78 7.28 -0.14 32.93
N GLN A 79 6.36 0.63 33.50
CA GLN A 79 4.93 0.40 33.34
C GLN A 79 4.48 0.61 31.90
N VAL A 80 5.00 1.64 31.23
CA VAL A 80 4.75 1.89 29.80
C VAL A 80 5.25 0.71 28.96
N ALA A 81 6.45 0.21 29.23
CA ALA A 81 7.00 -0.94 28.52
C ALA A 81 6.14 -2.21 28.72
N ARG A 82 5.66 -2.47 29.94
CA ARG A 82 4.77 -3.60 30.23
C ARG A 82 3.44 -3.49 29.49
N LEU A 83 2.83 -2.30 29.47
CA LEU A 83 1.59 -2.07 28.72
C LEU A 83 1.79 -2.29 27.21
N ALA A 84 2.90 -1.82 26.65
CA ALA A 84 3.22 -2.05 25.24
C ALA A 84 3.31 -3.55 24.88
N VAL A 85 3.86 -4.38 25.77
CA VAL A 85 3.93 -5.84 25.57
C VAL A 85 2.54 -6.47 25.60
N ILE A 86 1.69 -6.11 26.56
CA ILE A 86 0.31 -6.58 26.66
C ILE A 86 -0.47 -6.20 25.39
N GLU A 87 -0.30 -4.96 24.95
CA GLU A 87 -0.92 -4.45 23.74
C GLU A 87 -0.46 -5.23 22.49
N GLN A 88 0.84 -5.48 22.36
CA GLN A 88 1.39 -6.28 21.25
C GLN A 88 0.88 -7.73 21.26
N ARG A 89 0.69 -8.29 22.45
CA ARG A 89 0.11 -9.64 22.64
C ARG A 89 -1.33 -9.69 22.14
N ARG A 90 -2.16 -8.71 22.55
CA ARG A 90 -3.55 -8.57 22.08
C ARG A 90 -3.65 -8.39 20.56
N ASP A 91 -2.79 -7.56 19.97
CA ASP A 91 -2.72 -7.42 18.51
C ASP A 91 -2.45 -8.76 17.82
N HIS A 92 -1.54 -9.56 18.36
CA HIS A 92 -1.23 -10.86 17.78
C HIS A 92 -2.39 -11.84 17.91
N ILE A 93 -3.12 -11.82 19.03
CA ILE A 93 -4.35 -12.60 19.22
C ILE A 93 -5.40 -12.22 18.16
N VAL A 94 -5.67 -10.92 17.98
CA VAL A 94 -6.61 -10.41 16.97
C VAL A 94 -6.18 -10.83 15.56
N LEU A 95 -4.89 -10.73 15.23
CA LEU A 95 -4.35 -11.17 13.94
C LEU A 95 -4.59 -12.66 13.69
N LEU A 96 -4.36 -13.51 14.69
CA LEU A 96 -4.58 -14.96 14.58
C LEU A 96 -6.07 -15.29 14.44
N ALA A 97 -6.94 -14.61 15.18
CA ALA A 97 -8.38 -14.73 15.06
C ALA A 97 -8.87 -14.34 13.66
N MET A 98 -8.37 -13.22 13.10
CA MET A 98 -8.67 -12.81 11.71
C MET A 98 -8.19 -13.82 10.66
N LYS A 99 -7.16 -14.62 10.97
CA LYS A 99 -6.69 -15.75 10.14
C LYS A 99 -7.48 -17.05 10.37
N GLY A 100 -8.54 -17.01 11.18
CA GLY A 100 -9.41 -18.15 11.44
C GLY A 100 -8.87 -19.15 12.47
N LYS A 101 -7.87 -18.77 13.28
CA LYS A 101 -7.40 -19.62 14.38
C LYS A 101 -8.44 -19.67 15.50
N LYS A 102 -8.69 -20.86 16.02
CA LYS A 102 -9.57 -21.10 17.17
C LYS A 102 -8.73 -21.16 18.44
N PHE A 103 -9.17 -20.47 19.49
CA PHE A 103 -8.47 -20.40 20.78
C PHE A 103 -8.94 -21.45 21.80
N SER A 104 -9.63 -22.49 21.33
CA SER A 104 -9.94 -23.69 22.12
C SER A 104 -8.77 -24.67 22.21
N ASP A 105 -7.67 -24.41 21.50
CA ASP A 105 -6.50 -25.29 21.39
C ASP A 105 -5.44 -24.91 22.44
N MET A 106 -5.28 -25.76 23.46
CA MET A 106 -4.31 -25.55 24.55
C MET A 106 -2.86 -25.39 24.06
N PRO A 107 -2.37 -26.18 23.08
CA PRO A 107 -1.09 -25.94 22.40
C PRO A 107 -0.91 -24.51 21.89
N LEU A 108 -1.93 -23.93 21.24
CA LEU A 108 -1.86 -22.55 20.73
C LEU A 108 -1.75 -21.53 21.87
N LEU A 109 -2.56 -21.70 22.92
CA LEU A 109 -2.53 -20.83 24.10
C LEU A 109 -1.19 -20.91 24.82
N THR A 110 -0.64 -22.12 24.97
CA THR A 110 0.67 -22.34 25.59
C THR A 110 1.80 -21.74 24.76
N ALA A 111 1.73 -21.86 23.43
CA ALA A 111 2.71 -21.24 22.53
C ALA A 111 2.67 -19.70 22.60
N LEU A 112 1.48 -19.11 22.72
CA LEU A 112 1.33 -17.66 22.94
C LEU A 112 1.87 -17.24 24.30
N ALA A 113 1.51 -17.95 25.37
CA ALA A 113 1.99 -17.70 26.72
C ALA A 113 3.53 -17.70 26.77
N ASN A 114 4.16 -18.72 26.18
CA ASN A 114 5.62 -18.82 26.08
C ASN A 114 6.25 -17.68 25.26
N LYS A 115 5.64 -17.30 24.13
CA LYS A 115 6.16 -16.22 23.26
C LYS A 115 6.19 -14.86 23.96
N TYR A 116 5.21 -14.60 24.83
CA TYR A 116 5.08 -13.32 25.53
C TYR A 116 5.51 -13.39 27.00
N HIS A 117 6.14 -14.49 27.42
CA HIS A 117 6.61 -14.71 28.79
C HIS A 117 5.52 -14.41 29.85
N CYS A 118 4.32 -14.94 29.62
CA CYS A 118 3.16 -14.77 30.50
C CYS A 118 2.46 -16.10 30.75
N SER A 119 1.47 -16.11 31.63
CA SER A 119 0.68 -17.31 31.92
C SER A 119 -0.40 -17.52 30.85
N VAL A 120 -0.91 -18.75 30.76
CA VAL A 120 -2.10 -19.03 29.92
C VAL A 120 -3.32 -18.26 30.41
N LEU A 121 -3.44 -18.02 31.73
CA LEU A 121 -4.51 -17.20 32.30
C LEU A 121 -4.47 -15.76 31.77
N ASP A 122 -3.28 -15.16 31.68
CA ASP A 122 -3.14 -13.81 31.09
C ASP A 122 -3.62 -13.74 29.63
N ILE A 123 -3.42 -14.82 28.87
CA ILE A 123 -3.92 -14.94 27.49
C ILE A 123 -5.45 -15.08 27.49
N MET A 124 -6.01 -15.81 28.43
CA MET A 124 -7.46 -15.98 28.57
C MET A 124 -8.13 -14.66 28.97
N ASP A 125 -7.55 -13.90 29.89
CA ASP A 125 -8.05 -12.57 30.29
C ASP A 125 -8.02 -11.60 29.10
N ASP A 126 -6.95 -11.64 28.29
CA ASP A 126 -6.87 -10.87 27.06
C ASP A 126 -7.94 -11.28 26.04
N LEU A 127 -8.22 -12.58 25.90
CA LEU A 127 -9.27 -13.10 25.03
C LEU A 127 -10.65 -12.62 25.49
N GLU A 128 -10.91 -12.64 26.80
CA GLU A 128 -12.14 -12.14 27.39
C GLU A 128 -12.31 -10.63 27.11
N LEU A 129 -11.27 -9.83 27.34
CA LEU A 129 -11.31 -8.40 27.05
C LEU A 129 -11.56 -8.14 25.55
N LEU A 130 -10.95 -8.94 24.67
CA LEU A 130 -11.12 -8.85 23.23
C LEU A 130 -12.52 -9.26 22.73
N THR A 131 -13.37 -9.84 23.57
CA THR A 131 -14.80 -10.03 23.25
C THR A 131 -15.55 -8.70 23.20
N GLN A 132 -15.04 -7.66 23.87
CA GLN A 132 -15.63 -6.33 23.86
C GLN A 132 -15.46 -5.68 22.47
N PRO A 133 -16.55 -5.27 21.79
CA PRO A 133 -16.47 -4.75 20.42
C PRO A 133 -15.56 -3.51 20.26
N ALA A 134 -15.51 -2.65 21.27
CA ALA A 134 -14.69 -1.43 21.26
C ALA A 134 -13.19 -1.77 21.26
N VAL A 135 -12.76 -2.64 22.19
CA VAL A 135 -11.37 -3.10 22.33
C VAL A 135 -10.94 -3.86 21.07
N TRP A 136 -11.78 -4.75 20.57
CA TRP A 136 -11.52 -5.46 19.31
C TRP A 136 -11.32 -4.50 18.13
N LYS A 137 -12.22 -3.51 17.98
CA LYS A 137 -12.15 -2.53 16.89
C LYS A 137 -10.87 -1.70 16.97
N GLN A 138 -10.45 -1.31 18.17
CA GLN A 138 -9.21 -0.57 18.40
C GLN A 138 -7.98 -1.37 17.94
N HIS A 139 -7.81 -2.60 18.43
CA HIS A 139 -6.69 -3.46 18.03
C HIS A 139 -6.70 -3.80 16.54
N LYS A 140 -7.88 -4.06 15.96
CA LYS A 140 -8.03 -4.25 14.52
C LYS A 140 -7.62 -3.02 13.73
N SER A 141 -7.97 -1.82 14.19
CA SER A 141 -7.55 -0.56 13.57
C SER A 141 -6.04 -0.38 13.64
N ARG A 142 -5.44 -0.63 14.82
CA ARG A 142 -3.99 -0.52 15.02
C ARG A 142 -3.20 -1.49 14.13
N LEU A 143 -3.68 -2.72 13.98
CA LEU A 143 -3.10 -3.70 13.05
C LEU A 143 -3.14 -3.20 11.61
N LYS A 144 -4.25 -2.60 11.17
CA LYS A 144 -4.35 -1.99 9.83
C LYS A 144 -3.37 -0.84 9.66
N SER A 145 -3.31 0.10 10.61
CA SER A 145 -2.37 1.22 10.57
C SER A 145 -0.92 0.74 10.55
N THR A 146 -0.60 -0.31 11.31
CA THR A 146 0.74 -0.93 11.29
C THR A 146 1.05 -1.54 9.93
N GLN A 147 0.10 -2.23 9.32
CA GLN A 147 0.25 -2.79 7.99
C GLN A 147 0.43 -1.70 6.92
N GLU A 148 -0.35 -0.63 6.99
CA GLU A 148 -0.23 0.54 6.11
C GLU A 148 1.15 1.17 6.24
N LEU A 149 1.63 1.38 7.47
CA LEU A 149 2.98 1.90 7.73
C LEU A 149 4.07 1.00 7.14
N GLN A 150 3.94 -0.33 7.27
CA GLN A 150 4.88 -1.28 6.66
C GLN A 150 4.85 -1.20 5.13
N ILE A 151 3.67 -1.04 4.52
CA ILE A 151 3.54 -0.87 3.07
C ILE A 151 4.21 0.44 2.64
N MET A 152 3.96 1.54 3.33
CA MET A 152 4.57 2.85 3.06
C MET A 152 6.10 2.78 3.17
N ARG A 153 6.63 2.18 4.24
CA ARG A 153 8.06 1.96 4.42
C ARG A 153 8.66 1.15 3.29
N LYS A 154 8.00 0.06 2.89
CA LYS A 154 8.47 -0.79 1.78
C LYS A 154 8.49 -0.04 0.45
N GLN A 155 7.48 0.78 0.18
CA GLN A 155 7.43 1.63 -1.01
C GLN A 155 8.54 2.70 -0.99
N GLN A 156 8.77 3.32 0.17
CA GLN A 156 9.85 4.28 0.35
C GLN A 156 11.22 3.63 0.11
N LEU A 157 11.52 2.51 0.77
CA LEU A 157 12.77 1.77 0.56
C LEU A 157 12.94 1.33 -0.90
N GLN A 158 11.84 0.93 -1.57
CA GLN A 158 11.90 0.61 -3.00
C GLN A 158 12.25 1.82 -3.86
N LYS A 159 11.72 3.00 -3.55
CA LYS A 159 12.03 4.24 -4.28
C LYS A 159 13.48 4.65 -4.05
N GLU A 160 13.94 4.66 -2.80
CA GLU A 160 15.33 4.97 -2.42
C GLU A 160 16.31 4.00 -3.10
N ARG A 161 16.01 2.69 -3.06
CA ARG A 161 16.80 1.65 -3.74
C ARG A 161 16.97 1.93 -5.23
N LYS A 162 15.88 2.28 -5.93
CA LYS A 162 15.92 2.60 -7.36
C LYS A 162 16.78 3.84 -7.63
N ASN A 163 16.68 4.86 -6.78
CA ASN A 163 17.49 6.07 -6.89
C ASN A 163 18.98 5.77 -6.69
N THR A 164 19.35 5.08 -5.61
CA THR A 164 20.74 4.70 -5.34
C THR A 164 21.32 3.82 -6.43
N VAL A 165 20.55 2.86 -6.95
CA VAL A 165 20.98 2.05 -8.11
C VAL A 165 21.20 2.93 -9.35
N GLY A 166 20.32 3.90 -9.60
CA GLY A 166 20.48 4.87 -10.68
C GLY A 166 21.75 5.71 -10.54
N GLU A 167 21.99 6.27 -9.35
CA GLU A 167 23.19 7.06 -9.03
C GLU A 167 24.47 6.23 -9.24
N PHE A 168 24.51 5.01 -8.73
CA PHE A 168 25.65 4.10 -8.94
C PHE A 168 25.86 3.75 -10.41
N MET A 169 24.78 3.64 -11.19
CA MET A 169 24.87 3.43 -12.63
C MET A 169 25.40 4.67 -13.37
N ASP A 170 24.98 5.87 -12.97
CA ASP A 170 25.48 7.15 -13.49
C ASP A 170 26.97 7.36 -13.17
N GLU A 171 27.39 7.01 -11.95
CA GLU A 171 28.77 7.04 -11.47
C GLU A 171 29.63 5.88 -12.00
N SER A 172 29.03 4.96 -12.76
CA SER A 172 29.69 3.77 -13.31
C SER A 172 30.32 2.85 -12.25
N VAL A 173 29.69 2.75 -11.08
CA VAL A 173 30.03 1.80 -10.02
C VAL A 173 29.83 0.36 -10.54
N LYS A 174 30.78 -0.52 -10.23
CA LYS A 174 30.68 -1.95 -10.58
C LYS A 174 29.86 -2.69 -9.52
N PHE A 175 28.81 -3.38 -9.96
CA PHE A 175 27.98 -4.21 -9.09
C PHE A 175 28.58 -5.62 -8.94
N ASN A 176 29.42 -5.81 -7.93
CA ASN A 176 29.91 -7.13 -7.52
C ASN A 176 28.92 -7.81 -6.53
N SER A 177 29.18 -9.08 -6.20
CA SER A 177 28.34 -9.86 -5.27
C SER A 177 28.17 -9.19 -3.92
N ASP A 178 29.23 -8.63 -3.36
CA ASP A 178 29.25 -8.06 -2.01
C ASP A 178 28.41 -6.79 -1.94
N LEU A 179 28.51 -5.94 -2.96
CA LEU A 179 27.69 -4.74 -3.07
C LEU A 179 26.20 -5.10 -3.23
N LEU A 180 25.87 -6.12 -4.04
CA LEU A 180 24.49 -6.58 -4.17
C LEU A 180 23.93 -7.10 -2.84
N ILE A 181 24.74 -7.81 -2.05
CA ILE A 181 24.35 -8.26 -0.71
C ILE A 181 24.17 -7.06 0.23
N ALA A 182 25.12 -6.11 0.23
CA ALA A 182 25.06 -4.92 1.08
C ALA A 182 23.79 -4.09 0.81
N LEU A 183 23.52 -3.77 -0.46
CA LEU A 183 22.31 -3.05 -0.86
C LEU A 183 21.04 -3.85 -0.53
N SER A 184 21.06 -5.18 -0.66
CA SER A 184 19.91 -6.02 -0.31
C SER A 184 19.57 -5.95 1.17
N LYS A 185 20.58 -5.90 2.05
CA LYS A 185 20.40 -5.71 3.50
C LYS A 185 19.89 -4.31 3.81
N GLN A 186 20.50 -3.28 3.21
CA GLN A 186 20.12 -1.87 3.43
C GLN A 186 18.65 -1.60 3.08
N PHE A 187 18.18 -2.14 1.95
CA PHE A 187 16.81 -1.90 1.45
C PHE A 187 15.82 -3.03 1.79
N GLU A 188 16.17 -3.92 2.71
CA GLU A 188 15.32 -5.04 3.16
C GLU A 188 14.72 -5.85 1.99
N CYS A 189 15.54 -6.18 1.00
CA CYS A 189 15.10 -6.80 -0.25
C CYS A 189 16.00 -7.99 -0.66
N LYS A 190 15.62 -8.73 -1.70
CA LYS A 190 16.45 -9.81 -2.25
C LYS A 190 17.44 -9.23 -3.28
N PRO A 191 18.68 -9.76 -3.38
CA PRO A 191 19.64 -9.32 -4.41
C PRO A 191 19.07 -9.32 -5.84
N LYS A 192 18.20 -10.29 -6.16
CA LYS A 192 17.49 -10.36 -7.46
C LYS A 192 16.70 -9.08 -7.79
N GLN A 193 16.16 -8.39 -6.78
CA GLN A 193 15.40 -7.15 -6.97
C GLN A 193 16.32 -5.97 -7.31
N ILE A 194 17.54 -5.93 -6.75
CA ILE A 194 18.58 -4.96 -7.13
C ILE A 194 18.97 -5.18 -8.60
N VAL A 195 19.20 -6.45 -8.99
CA VAL A 195 19.49 -6.81 -10.39
C VAL A 195 18.36 -6.39 -11.32
N ALA A 196 17.11 -6.58 -10.92
CA ALA A 196 15.96 -6.14 -11.71
C ALA A 196 15.95 -4.61 -11.91
N ASP A 197 16.29 -3.83 -10.87
CA ASP A 197 16.39 -2.37 -10.99
C ASP A 197 17.55 -1.95 -11.89
N ILE A 198 18.70 -2.61 -11.81
CA ILE A 198 19.83 -2.38 -12.74
C ILE A 198 19.40 -2.63 -14.19
N MET A 199 18.72 -3.75 -14.45
CA MET A 199 18.23 -4.08 -15.79
C MET A 199 17.15 -3.11 -16.27
N HIS A 200 16.29 -2.64 -15.36
CA HIS A 200 15.29 -1.62 -15.65
C HIS A 200 15.95 -0.29 -16.02
N TYR A 201 16.98 0.14 -15.28
CA TYR A 201 17.76 1.34 -15.59
C TYR A 201 18.43 1.22 -16.97
N LYS A 202 18.99 0.04 -17.32
CA LYS A 202 19.59 -0.22 -18.64
C LYS A 202 18.59 -0.31 -19.79
N SER A 203 17.28 -0.22 -19.54
CA SER A 203 16.29 -0.24 -20.60
C SER A 203 16.31 1.09 -21.37
N TYR A 204 16.27 0.99 -22.70
CA TYR A 204 16.36 2.17 -23.57
C TYR A 204 15.21 3.16 -23.33
N ASP A 205 14.01 2.65 -23.08
CA ASP A 205 12.81 3.47 -22.86
C ASP A 205 12.88 4.29 -21.57
N ASN A 206 13.49 3.75 -20.51
CA ASN A 206 13.66 4.46 -19.25
C ASN A 206 14.74 5.54 -19.34
N LEU A 207 15.87 5.22 -19.99
CA LEU A 207 16.91 6.21 -20.24
C LEU A 207 16.37 7.35 -21.11
N ILE A 208 15.65 7.06 -22.20
CA ILE A 208 15.02 8.11 -23.00
C ILE A 208 14.06 8.97 -22.17
N SER A 209 13.24 8.36 -21.32
CA SER A 209 12.25 9.09 -20.52
C SER A 209 12.91 10.05 -19.52
N GLY A 210 13.97 9.62 -18.82
CA GLY A 210 14.73 10.48 -17.92
C GLY A 210 15.49 11.59 -18.66
N TYR A 211 16.13 11.26 -19.78
CA TYR A 211 16.92 12.22 -20.55
C TYR A 211 16.06 13.20 -21.38
N LYS A 212 14.82 12.85 -21.77
CA LYS A 212 13.84 13.77 -22.36
C LYS A 212 13.44 14.86 -21.37
N GLN A 213 13.28 14.53 -20.09
CA GLN A 213 13.01 15.52 -19.04
C GLN A 213 14.23 16.45 -18.83
N ALA A 214 15.45 15.93 -19.02
CA ALA A 214 16.69 16.69 -18.93
C ALA A 214 17.10 17.44 -20.22
N LYS A 215 16.25 17.47 -21.27
CA LYS A 215 16.56 18.06 -22.61
C LYS A 215 17.87 17.54 -23.25
N ALA A 216 18.30 16.33 -22.92
CA ALA A 216 19.55 15.80 -23.46
C ALA A 216 19.39 15.31 -24.90
N SER A 217 20.50 15.38 -25.66
CA SER A 217 20.52 14.95 -27.06
C SER A 217 20.49 13.41 -27.18
N LEU A 218 19.81 12.90 -28.22
CA LEU A 218 19.75 11.46 -28.52
C LEU A 218 21.14 10.75 -28.57
N PRO A 219 22.21 11.38 -29.10
CA PRO A 219 23.55 10.82 -29.01
C PRO A 219 24.05 10.63 -27.56
N GLY A 220 23.77 11.58 -26.67
CA GLY A 220 24.11 11.47 -25.24
C GLY A 220 23.41 10.31 -24.56
N VAL A 221 22.11 10.12 -24.83
CA VAL A 221 21.32 8.99 -24.31
C VAL A 221 21.89 7.64 -24.79
N ARG A 222 22.29 7.56 -26.06
CA ARG A 222 22.90 6.34 -26.64
C ARG A 222 24.27 6.05 -26.03
N ALA A 223 25.06 7.08 -25.73
CA ALA A 223 26.36 6.92 -25.04
C ALA A 223 26.16 6.41 -23.60
N ALA A 224 25.25 7.01 -22.84
CA ALA A 224 24.90 6.58 -21.48
C ALA A 224 24.41 5.12 -21.46
N LEU A 225 23.56 4.71 -22.40
CA LEU A 225 23.13 3.32 -22.54
C LEU A 225 24.30 2.36 -22.77
N ARG A 226 25.26 2.74 -23.63
CA ARG A 226 26.44 1.91 -23.90
C ARG A 226 27.30 1.76 -22.65
N CYS A 227 27.56 2.84 -21.91
CA CYS A 227 28.29 2.80 -20.64
C CYS A 227 27.59 1.93 -19.60
N ALA A 228 26.28 2.13 -19.42
CA ALA A 228 25.47 1.35 -18.50
C ALA A 228 25.52 -0.16 -18.81
N LYS A 229 25.50 -0.56 -20.09
CA LYS A 229 25.61 -1.96 -20.49
C LYS A 229 26.95 -2.61 -20.12
N LEU A 230 28.05 -1.85 -20.05
CA LEU A 230 29.39 -2.34 -19.75
C LEU A 230 29.64 -2.62 -18.26
N ASN A 231 28.83 -2.06 -17.35
CA ASN A 231 29.04 -2.13 -15.88
C ASN A 231 28.57 -3.42 -15.19
N LEU A 232 28.20 -4.47 -15.94
CA LEU A 232 28.02 -5.82 -15.38
C LEU A 232 29.05 -6.75 -16.02
N LYS A 233 30.22 -6.91 -15.38
CA LYS A 233 31.08 -8.07 -15.64
C LYS A 233 30.66 -9.14 -14.63
N TYR A 234 30.05 -10.22 -15.14
CA TYR A 234 29.82 -11.45 -14.39
C TYR A 234 31.14 -12.19 -14.22
#